data_AF-A0A4Z1NPH8-F1
#
_entry.id   AF-A0A4Z1NPH8-F1
#
_cell.length_a   1.000
_cell.length_b   1.000
_cell.length_c   1.000
_cell.angle_alpha   90.00
_cell.angle_beta   90.00
_cell.angle_gamma   90.00
#
_symmetry.space_group_name_H-M   'P 1'
#
loop_
_entity.id
_entity.type
_entity.pdbx_description
1 polymer ?
#
loop_
_entity_poly.entity_id
_entity_poly.type
_entity_poly.pdbx_seq_one_letter_code
_entity_poly.pdbx_strand_id
1 'polypeptide(L)'
;MAGIELRNGLRRAVNCLTRPPPQYTSHASHIARRRPIIPSSYHSHNIARQFSISCRRSLEPTRPTDPLEPDFQAAPPLEEHGFEEGDMVEIEDVDYEPVSTDPSIASMERSIFQSYLRISYSPKEAAEAAKVALARRLSRLDIWCEKSVQNGVSPEQAQMLRRQSILEFTELSPIDQLAQVMMDALMDRGLSYEDALEIVNEELVGDELLEEIDEELRKAEEEAKEEAEEQEEEEREEEDDEEAENEKKKKALMARIRIVPASPSYFTGKPNFTDDLISLKALLRKYQLLPVFPPGQAPRVAWKSVEQYKAMVGAEPVKSARYHRLLEILKRLNAINSAIVPEEVSDTLARYKRAVDLSQARKKQGYVNADGVSLGVGRRKTSTARAYVVEGEGEVLVNGKSLTQFFARLHDRASAVWALKATERVDKYNVFALVKGGGATGQAEAMTLAVAKALLVHEPLLKPALRRAGCVTRDPRKVERKKPGHLKARKKPAWVKR
;
A
#
# COMPACT_ATOMS: atom_id res chain seq x y z
N MET A 1 -1.72 45.72 -77.08
CA MET A 1 -1.51 47.13 -76.69
C MET A 1 -2.87 47.78 -76.51
N ALA A 2 -3.19 48.22 -75.30
CA ALA A 2 -4.48 48.81 -74.89
C ALA A 2 -4.71 50.18 -75.58
N GLY A 3 -5.92 50.71 -75.82
CA GLY A 3 -7.23 50.44 -75.22
C GLY A 3 -7.81 51.71 -74.57
N ILE A 4 -8.21 52.69 -75.41
CA ILE A 4 -9.55 53.33 -75.51
C ILE A 4 -10.55 52.90 -74.39
N GLU A 5 -11.35 53.73 -73.70
CA GLU A 5 -11.81 55.11 -73.83
C GLU A 5 -12.64 55.53 -72.58
N LEU A 6 -12.65 56.86 -72.32
CA LEU A 6 -13.79 57.77 -72.05
C LEU A 6 -14.82 57.52 -70.92
N ARG A 7 -14.92 58.49 -69.98
CA ARG A 7 -15.91 59.61 -69.86
C ARG A 7 -16.88 59.30 -68.71
N ASN A 8 -17.39 60.19 -67.86
CA ASN A 8 -17.43 61.64 -67.69
C ASN A 8 -17.88 61.92 -66.23
N GLY A 9 -17.64 63.12 -65.66
CA GLY A 9 -18.43 63.57 -64.49
C GLY A 9 -17.83 64.59 -63.50
N LEU A 10 -17.52 65.79 -63.98
CA LEU A 10 -17.78 67.11 -63.35
C LEU A 10 -18.05 67.27 -61.82
N ARG A 11 -17.24 68.15 -61.20
CA ARG A 11 -17.57 69.31 -60.32
C ARG A 11 -17.04 69.31 -58.86
N ARG A 12 -16.38 70.45 -58.59
CA ARG A 12 -16.42 71.36 -57.41
C ARG A 12 -15.31 71.30 -56.33
N ALA A 13 -14.70 72.48 -56.17
CA ALA A 13 -14.27 73.19 -54.95
C ALA A 13 -13.08 72.61 -54.17
N VAL A 14 -11.86 73.20 -54.23
CA VAL A 14 -11.37 74.44 -53.57
C VAL A 14 -11.05 74.24 -52.08
N ASN A 15 -9.74 74.25 -51.80
CA ASN A 15 -8.99 74.67 -50.61
C ASN A 15 -9.75 74.95 -49.30
N CYS A 16 -9.23 74.42 -48.18
CA CYS A 16 -9.11 75.13 -46.90
C CYS A 16 -8.25 74.33 -45.89
N LEU A 17 -7.07 74.84 -45.54
CA LEU A 17 -6.32 74.50 -44.33
C LEU A 17 -6.00 75.81 -43.60
N THR A 18 -6.74 76.15 -42.54
CA THR A 18 -6.29 77.08 -41.48
C THR A 18 -7.14 76.96 -40.21
N ARG A 19 -6.42 76.93 -39.08
CA ARG A 19 -6.75 77.36 -37.69
C ARG A 19 -7.19 76.33 -36.62
N PRO A 20 -6.60 76.43 -35.39
CA PRO A 20 -6.87 75.59 -34.21
C PRO A 20 -7.96 76.19 -33.29
N PRO A 21 -8.35 75.53 -32.17
CA PRO A 21 -9.71 75.59 -31.62
C PRO A 21 -9.89 76.61 -30.47
N PRO A 22 -11.13 76.99 -30.13
CA PRO A 22 -11.45 77.62 -28.86
C PRO A 22 -12.18 76.68 -27.87
N GLN A 23 -11.94 77.00 -26.60
CA GLN A 23 -12.43 76.41 -25.37
C GLN A 23 -13.93 76.69 -25.18
N TYR A 24 -14.65 75.77 -24.50
CA TYR A 24 -16.01 76.02 -24.03
C TYR A 24 -16.11 75.92 -22.50
N THR A 25 -16.69 76.98 -21.93
CA THR A 25 -17.03 77.20 -20.53
C THR A 25 -18.34 76.50 -20.12
N SER A 26 -18.50 76.40 -18.81
CA SER A 26 -19.54 75.76 -17.99
C SER A 26 -20.98 76.27 -18.15
N HIS A 27 -21.96 75.36 -17.99
CA HIS A 27 -23.06 75.39 -17.00
C HIS A 27 -23.97 74.16 -17.22
N ALA A 28 -23.96 73.17 -16.31
CA ALA A 28 -24.85 73.02 -15.15
C ALA A 28 -26.29 72.57 -15.50
N SER A 29 -26.61 71.28 -15.25
CA SER A 29 -27.75 70.88 -14.40
C SER A 29 -27.91 69.34 -14.27
N HIS A 30 -28.04 68.94 -13.01
CA HIS A 30 -28.85 67.86 -12.45
C HIS A 30 -28.62 66.34 -12.71
N ILE A 31 -28.20 65.71 -11.61
CA ILE A 31 -28.86 64.58 -10.91
C ILE A 31 -28.49 63.13 -11.28
N ALA A 32 -27.95 62.47 -10.24
CA ALA A 32 -28.06 61.06 -9.86
C ALA A 32 -27.21 59.97 -10.54
N ARG A 33 -26.17 59.58 -9.80
CA ARG A 33 -25.88 58.21 -9.31
C ARG A 33 -26.15 57.04 -10.28
N ARG A 34 -25.07 56.42 -10.79
CA ARG A 34 -24.62 55.04 -10.44
C ARG A 34 -23.53 54.57 -11.43
N ARG A 35 -22.54 53.86 -10.87
CA ARG A 35 -21.33 53.33 -11.50
C ARG A 35 -21.61 52.42 -12.71
N PRO A 36 -20.76 52.42 -13.75
CA PRO A 36 -20.58 51.27 -14.62
C PRO A 36 -19.24 50.55 -14.36
N ILE A 37 -19.36 49.24 -14.42
CA ILE A 37 -18.33 48.20 -14.36
C ILE A 37 -17.46 48.26 -15.62
N ILE A 38 -16.14 48.15 -15.45
CA ILE A 38 -15.14 48.08 -16.54
C ILE A 38 -15.22 46.70 -17.22
N PRO A 39 -15.30 46.60 -18.56
CA PRO A 39 -15.18 45.35 -19.29
C PRO A 39 -13.73 45.03 -19.68
N SER A 40 -13.48 43.73 -19.86
CA SER A 40 -12.26 43.10 -20.34
C SER A 40 -11.88 43.53 -21.77
N SER A 41 -10.58 43.66 -22.05
CA SER A 41 -10.05 43.60 -23.40
C SER A 41 -8.79 42.71 -23.50
N TYR A 42 -8.80 41.92 -24.56
CA TYR A 42 -7.74 41.09 -25.14
C TYR A 42 -6.67 41.96 -25.83
N HIS A 43 -5.39 41.57 -25.74
CA HIS A 43 -4.39 41.55 -26.83
C HIS A 43 -3.09 40.94 -26.28
N SER A 44 -2.70 39.71 -26.62
CA SER A 44 -1.83 39.32 -27.75
C SER A 44 -0.55 40.15 -27.88
N HIS A 45 0.61 39.53 -27.62
CA HIS A 45 1.88 39.82 -28.29
C HIS A 45 2.67 38.51 -28.44
N ASN A 46 2.85 38.11 -29.70
CA ASN A 46 3.92 37.22 -30.17
C ASN A 46 5.21 38.05 -30.23
N ILE A 47 6.37 37.44 -30.00
CA ILE A 47 7.57 37.61 -30.84
C ILE A 47 8.46 36.37 -30.63
N ALA A 48 8.90 35.85 -31.78
CA ALA A 48 9.73 34.68 -31.96
C ALA A 48 11.21 34.95 -31.62
N ARG A 49 11.95 33.89 -31.29
CA ARG A 49 13.37 33.76 -31.64
C ARG A 49 13.64 32.35 -32.16
N GLN A 50 14.05 32.31 -33.43
CA GLN A 50 14.70 31.18 -34.09
C GLN A 50 16.13 31.06 -33.56
N PHE A 51 16.60 29.83 -33.36
CA PHE A 51 17.99 29.47 -33.64
C PHE A 51 17.99 28.05 -34.21
N SER A 52 18.67 27.94 -35.34
CA SER A 52 18.85 26.76 -36.16
C SER A 52 20.19 26.08 -35.85
N ILE A 53 20.25 24.79 -36.18
CA ILE A 53 21.39 24.01 -36.70
C ILE A 53 21.85 22.82 -35.84
N SER A 54 22.02 21.72 -36.59
CA SER A 54 22.90 20.57 -36.38
C SER A 54 22.32 19.33 -35.71
N CYS A 55 21.76 18.47 -36.57
CA CYS A 55 21.88 17.02 -36.46
C CYS A 55 23.31 16.61 -36.10
N ARG A 56 23.48 15.85 -35.01
CA ARG A 56 24.51 14.81 -34.95
C ARG A 56 23.96 13.55 -34.30
N ARG A 57 24.23 12.49 -35.04
CA ARG A 57 23.93 11.08 -34.89
C ARG A 57 24.92 10.49 -33.87
N SER A 58 24.41 9.79 -32.86
CA SER A 58 25.18 8.96 -31.92
C SER A 58 24.14 8.06 -31.25
N LEU A 59 23.83 6.90 -31.84
CA LEU A 59 24.41 5.60 -31.43
C LEU A 59 24.32 5.43 -29.91
N GLU A 60 23.19 4.90 -29.44
CA GLU A 60 23.05 4.35 -28.10
C GLU A 60 23.82 3.02 -28.05
N PRO A 61 24.75 2.81 -27.11
CA PRO A 61 25.30 1.48 -26.86
C PRO A 61 24.27 0.64 -26.09
N THR A 62 23.88 -0.46 -26.72
CA THR A 62 23.18 -1.59 -26.09
C THR A 62 23.92 -2.04 -24.84
N ARG A 63 23.25 -2.02 -23.69
CA ARG A 63 23.75 -2.68 -22.46
C ARG A 63 23.57 -4.20 -22.58
N PRO A 64 24.49 -4.98 -21.98
CA PRO A 64 24.46 -6.43 -22.06
C PRO A 64 23.35 -6.99 -21.17
N THR A 65 22.78 -8.09 -21.67
CA THR A 65 21.86 -9.00 -20.99
C THR A 65 22.59 -9.70 -19.84
N ASP A 66 22.06 -9.57 -18.62
CA ASP A 66 22.33 -10.50 -17.53
C ASP A 66 21.10 -11.39 -17.28
N PRO A 67 21.30 -12.64 -16.82
CA PRO A 67 20.30 -13.70 -16.92
C PRO A 67 19.58 -13.97 -15.60
N LEU A 68 18.34 -14.49 -15.74
CA LEU A 68 17.62 -15.38 -14.82
C LEU A 68 17.03 -14.74 -13.54
N GLU A 69 15.80 -14.26 -13.65
CA GLU A 69 14.82 -14.34 -12.56
C GLU A 69 14.18 -15.75 -12.57
N PRO A 70 14.06 -16.45 -11.43
CA PRO A 70 13.15 -17.58 -11.34
C PRO A 70 11.72 -17.11 -11.04
N ASP A 71 10.78 -17.82 -11.67
CA ASP A 71 9.35 -17.56 -11.75
C ASP A 71 8.66 -17.40 -10.39
N PHE A 72 8.03 -16.24 -10.15
CA PHE A 72 6.97 -16.10 -9.15
C PHE A 72 5.64 -16.51 -9.78
N GLN A 73 5.28 -17.79 -9.63
CA GLN A 73 3.93 -18.28 -9.90
C GLN A 73 3.01 -18.06 -8.70
N ALA A 74 1.74 -17.82 -9.04
CA ALA A 74 0.64 -17.42 -8.19
C ALA A 74 0.37 -18.35 -7.00
N ALA A 75 -0.11 -17.75 -5.92
CA ALA A 75 -0.67 -18.45 -4.77
C ALA A 75 -2.00 -19.17 -5.12
N PRO A 76 -2.16 -20.45 -4.74
CA PRO A 76 -3.44 -21.10 -4.51
C PRO A 76 -3.72 -21.27 -2.99
N PRO A 77 -4.95 -21.68 -2.60
CA PRO A 77 -5.60 -21.24 -1.36
C PRO A 77 -5.33 -22.14 -0.14
N LEU A 78 -5.67 -21.59 1.02
CA LEU A 78 -5.69 -22.25 2.33
C LEU A 78 -6.68 -23.42 2.35
N GLU A 79 -6.19 -24.62 2.66
CA GLU A 79 -6.98 -25.75 3.13
C GLU A 79 -6.32 -26.38 4.37
N GLU A 80 -7.18 -26.75 5.31
CA GLU A 80 -6.90 -27.34 6.62
C GLU A 80 -6.59 -28.85 6.52
N HIS A 81 -5.97 -29.36 7.59
CA HIS A 81 -5.88 -30.75 8.06
C HIS A 81 -4.57 -31.54 7.88
N GLY A 82 -4.17 -32.13 9.01
CA GLY A 82 -3.59 -33.48 9.09
C GLY A 82 -2.06 -33.52 9.12
N PHE A 83 -1.47 -33.48 10.32
CA PHE A 83 -0.09 -33.94 10.52
C PHE A 83 -0.16 -35.38 11.05
N GLU A 84 0.02 -36.33 10.14
CA GLU A 84 0.30 -37.74 10.45
C GLU A 84 1.81 -37.92 10.67
N GLU A 85 2.11 -38.93 11.48
CA GLU A 85 3.40 -39.37 11.99
C GLU A 85 4.35 -39.88 10.90
N GLY A 86 5.66 -39.81 11.22
CA GLY A 86 6.64 -40.80 10.78
C GLY A 86 7.60 -40.33 9.70
N ASP A 87 8.86 -40.12 10.10
CA ASP A 87 10.00 -40.68 9.38
C ASP A 87 11.13 -40.91 10.39
N MET A 88 11.25 -42.18 10.79
CA MET A 88 12.39 -42.74 11.51
C MET A 88 13.60 -42.78 10.58
N VAL A 89 14.75 -42.29 11.04
CA VAL A 89 16.04 -42.71 10.52
C VAL A 89 16.72 -43.49 11.63
N GLU A 90 16.86 -44.79 11.36
CA GLU A 90 17.58 -45.80 12.12
C GLU A 90 18.99 -45.31 12.46
N ILE A 91 19.39 -45.45 13.74
CA ILE A 91 20.80 -45.44 14.14
C ILE A 91 21.11 -46.84 14.67
N GLU A 92 22.12 -47.41 14.02
CA GLU A 92 22.65 -48.76 14.13
C GLU A 92 22.97 -49.18 15.57
N ASP A 93 22.65 -50.45 15.85
CA ASP A 93 23.04 -51.21 17.03
C ASP A 93 24.57 -51.21 17.19
N VAL A 94 25.05 -50.75 18.35
CA VAL A 94 26.42 -51.04 18.80
C VAL A 94 26.34 -52.16 19.82
N ASP A 95 26.81 -53.32 19.39
CA ASP A 95 26.92 -54.57 20.13
C ASP A 95 27.52 -54.36 21.54
N TYR A 96 26.77 -54.76 22.57
CA TYR A 96 27.32 -55.00 23.90
C TYR A 96 27.48 -56.52 24.08
N GLU A 97 28.72 -57.00 24.09
CA GLU A 97 29.02 -58.41 24.39
C GLU A 97 28.58 -58.76 25.83
N PRO A 98 27.88 -59.88 26.06
CA PRO A 98 27.48 -60.28 27.39
C PRO A 98 28.63 -60.98 28.12
N VAL A 99 29.09 -60.39 29.22
CA VAL A 99 29.96 -61.10 30.18
C VAL A 99 29.09 -62.04 31.02
N SER A 100 29.45 -63.32 30.95
CA SER A 100 28.95 -64.50 31.67
C SER A 100 28.04 -64.28 32.89
N THR A 101 26.86 -64.90 32.86
CA THR A 101 25.96 -65.10 33.99
C THR A 101 26.36 -66.31 34.82
N ASP A 102 26.93 -66.09 36.01
CA ASP A 102 27.06 -67.13 37.03
C ASP A 102 25.74 -67.24 37.83
N PRO A 103 25.04 -68.38 37.81
CA PRO A 103 23.73 -68.53 38.47
C PRO A 103 23.79 -68.48 40.01
N SER A 104 24.98 -68.43 40.62
CA SER A 104 25.14 -68.31 42.08
C SER A 104 25.10 -66.87 42.60
N ILE A 105 25.38 -65.86 41.77
CA ILE A 105 25.36 -64.44 42.19
C ILE A 105 23.91 -63.92 42.21
N ALA A 106 23.08 -64.30 41.22
CA ALA A 106 21.67 -63.93 41.16
C ALA A 106 20.83 -64.49 42.33
N SER A 107 21.20 -65.65 42.89
CA SER A 107 20.56 -66.23 44.09
C SER A 107 20.99 -65.51 45.38
N MET A 108 22.23 -65.04 45.45
CA MET A 108 22.77 -64.34 46.61
C MET A 108 22.27 -62.90 46.66
N GLU A 109 22.16 -62.24 45.50
CA GLU A 109 21.61 -60.89 45.38
C GLU A 109 20.09 -60.87 45.56
N ARG A 110 19.33 -61.88 45.09
CA ARG A 110 17.91 -62.03 45.45
C ARG A 110 17.69 -62.17 46.96
N SER A 111 18.60 -62.84 47.68
CA SER A 111 18.53 -62.94 49.15
C SER A 111 18.92 -61.63 49.86
N ILE A 112 19.88 -60.87 49.32
CA ILE A 112 20.28 -59.57 49.86
C ILE A 112 19.19 -58.52 49.59
N PHE A 113 18.55 -58.58 48.42
CA PHE A 113 17.45 -57.71 48.02
C PHE A 113 16.15 -58.03 48.78
N GLN A 114 15.80 -59.32 48.93
CA GLN A 114 14.70 -59.75 49.80
C GLN A 114 14.98 -59.44 51.28
N SER A 115 16.25 -59.41 51.73
CA SER A 115 16.59 -58.96 53.09
C SER A 115 16.52 -57.44 53.27
N TYR A 116 16.70 -56.67 52.20
CA TYR A 116 16.54 -55.22 52.19
C TYR A 116 15.07 -54.78 52.20
N LEU A 117 14.16 -55.61 51.66
CA LEU A 117 12.72 -55.31 51.56
C LEU A 117 11.85 -55.99 52.63
N ARG A 118 12.39 -56.93 53.41
CA ARG A 118 11.69 -57.55 54.56
C ARG A 118 11.88 -56.83 55.89
N ILE A 119 12.59 -55.72 55.90
CA ILE A 119 12.53 -54.74 56.99
C ILE A 119 11.31 -53.88 56.66
N SER A 120 10.32 -53.89 57.54
CA SER A 120 9.15 -53.02 57.47
C SER A 120 9.61 -51.57 57.29
N TYR A 121 9.60 -51.08 56.05
CA TYR A 121 9.81 -49.67 55.78
C TYR A 121 8.67 -48.92 56.45
N SER A 122 8.99 -48.05 57.40
CA SER A 122 8.02 -47.00 57.72
C SER A 122 7.83 -46.15 56.47
N PRO A 123 6.63 -45.60 56.19
CA PRO A 123 6.37 -44.79 55.00
C PRO A 123 7.37 -43.62 54.84
N LYS A 124 8.00 -43.18 55.94
CA LYS A 124 9.05 -42.16 55.95
C LYS A 124 10.37 -42.63 55.32
N GLU A 125 10.79 -43.87 55.54
CA GLU A 125 12.03 -44.42 54.99
C GLU A 125 11.89 -44.75 53.49
N ALA A 126 10.69 -45.20 53.07
CA ALA A 126 10.36 -45.37 51.65
C ALA A 126 10.34 -44.02 50.92
N ALA A 127 9.77 -42.97 51.54
CA ALA A 127 9.78 -41.61 51.00
C ALA A 127 11.20 -41.01 50.89
N GLU A 128 12.10 -41.28 51.85
CA GLU A 128 13.50 -40.86 51.77
C GLU A 128 14.26 -41.59 50.65
N ALA A 129 14.06 -42.89 50.49
CA ALA A 129 14.64 -43.66 49.39
C ALA A 129 14.14 -43.17 48.02
N ALA A 130 12.84 -42.85 47.89
CA ALA A 130 12.26 -42.27 46.69
C ALA A 130 12.84 -40.87 46.39
N LYS A 131 13.01 -40.02 47.40
CA LYS A 131 13.66 -38.69 47.25
C LYS A 131 15.10 -38.80 46.74
N VAL A 132 15.89 -39.74 47.29
CA VAL A 132 17.27 -39.98 46.85
C VAL A 132 17.32 -40.46 45.40
N ALA A 133 16.35 -41.29 45.00
CA ALA A 133 16.32 -41.86 43.67
C ALA A 133 15.75 -40.89 42.61
N LEU A 134 14.80 -40.02 42.99
CA LEU A 134 14.35 -38.86 42.20
C LEU A 134 15.49 -37.87 41.98
N ALA A 135 16.26 -37.54 43.03
CA ALA A 135 17.44 -36.69 42.92
C ALA A 135 18.49 -37.26 41.95
N ARG A 136 18.69 -38.58 41.97
CA ARG A 136 19.57 -39.27 41.00
C ARG A 136 19.01 -39.16 39.57
N ARG A 137 17.70 -39.33 39.36
CA ARG A 137 17.06 -39.18 38.05
C ARG A 137 17.19 -37.76 37.50
N LEU A 138 16.96 -36.73 38.32
CA LEU A 138 17.17 -35.33 37.92
C LEU A 138 18.63 -35.06 37.53
N SER A 139 19.58 -35.57 38.32
CA SER A 139 21.00 -35.44 37.98
C SER A 139 21.38 -36.15 36.67
N ARG A 140 20.71 -37.24 36.31
CA ARG A 140 20.92 -37.93 35.02
C ARG A 140 20.28 -37.20 33.86
N LEU A 141 19.09 -36.62 34.06
CA LEU A 141 18.46 -35.77 33.05
C LEU A 141 19.32 -34.54 32.77
N ASP A 142 20.02 -34.01 33.77
CA ASP A 142 21.02 -32.94 33.59
C ASP A 142 22.19 -33.41 32.72
N ILE A 143 22.78 -34.56 33.02
CA ILE A 143 23.89 -35.14 32.25
C ILE A 143 23.45 -35.49 30.82
N TRP A 144 22.23 -36.01 30.63
CA TRP A 144 21.66 -36.31 29.33
C TRP A 144 21.42 -35.04 28.52
N CYS A 145 20.87 -33.97 29.13
CA CYS A 145 20.72 -32.68 28.47
C CYS A 145 22.05 -32.10 28.01
N GLU A 146 23.09 -32.18 28.86
CA GLU A 146 24.44 -31.72 28.49
C GLU A 146 25.02 -32.51 27.31
N LYS A 147 24.87 -33.84 27.30
CA LYS A 147 25.33 -34.69 26.18
C LYS A 147 24.52 -34.47 24.90
N SER A 148 23.20 -34.26 25.00
CA SER A 148 22.33 -33.98 23.84
C SER A 148 22.70 -32.64 23.18
N VAL A 149 23.07 -31.63 23.97
CA VAL A 149 23.60 -30.36 23.45
C VAL A 149 24.96 -30.56 22.76
N GLN A 150 25.84 -31.41 23.31
CA GLN A 150 27.12 -31.76 22.67
C GLN A 150 26.93 -32.51 21.33
N ASN A 151 25.85 -33.28 21.20
CA ASN A 151 25.47 -34.00 19.99
C ASN A 151 24.64 -33.16 18.99
N GLY A 152 24.48 -31.85 19.22
CA GLY A 152 23.93 -30.90 18.25
C GLY A 152 22.48 -30.46 18.47
N VAL A 153 21.83 -30.85 19.58
CA VAL A 153 20.47 -30.38 19.93
C VAL A 153 20.52 -28.94 20.46
N SER A 154 19.55 -28.10 20.07
CA SER A 154 19.41 -26.73 20.59
C SER A 154 19.27 -26.73 22.12
N PRO A 155 19.96 -25.84 22.86
CA PRO A 155 19.86 -25.79 24.31
C PRO A 155 18.45 -25.45 24.81
N GLU A 156 17.66 -24.69 24.05
CA GLU A 156 16.25 -24.40 24.37
C GLU A 156 15.38 -25.66 24.21
N GLN A 157 15.63 -26.48 23.18
CA GLN A 157 14.91 -27.74 22.96
C GLN A 157 15.28 -28.79 24.01
N ALA A 158 16.56 -28.89 24.38
CA ALA A 158 17.00 -29.79 25.45
C ALA A 158 16.39 -29.40 26.82
N GLN A 159 16.32 -28.10 27.14
CA GLN A 159 15.64 -27.62 28.35
C GLN A 159 14.13 -27.83 28.31
N MET A 160 13.50 -27.71 27.13
CA MET A 160 12.08 -28.01 26.95
C MET A 160 11.78 -29.49 27.18
N LEU A 161 12.56 -30.39 26.57
CA LEU A 161 12.42 -31.84 26.76
C LEU A 161 12.69 -32.27 28.21
N ARG A 162 13.67 -31.64 28.89
CA ARG A 162 13.90 -31.83 30.33
C ARG A 162 12.69 -31.44 31.16
N ARG A 163 12.10 -30.28 30.88
CA ARG A 163 10.91 -29.82 31.59
C ARG A 163 9.73 -30.75 31.34
N GLN A 164 9.55 -31.22 30.10
CA GLN A 164 8.52 -32.19 29.75
C GLN A 164 8.74 -33.52 30.47
N SER A 165 9.95 -34.08 30.49
CA SER A 165 10.19 -35.35 31.19
C SER A 165 10.05 -35.24 32.71
N ILE A 166 10.31 -34.06 33.29
CA ILE A 166 10.07 -33.79 34.72
C ILE A 166 8.57 -33.70 34.97
N LEU A 167 7.83 -32.97 34.13
CA LEU A 167 6.37 -32.83 34.24
C LEU A 167 5.68 -34.19 34.10
N GLU A 168 6.02 -34.96 33.07
CA GLU A 168 5.51 -36.33 32.84
C GLU A 168 5.80 -37.25 34.03
N PHE A 169 6.95 -37.09 34.69
CA PHE A 169 7.26 -37.87 35.90
C PHE A 169 6.45 -37.41 37.11
N THR A 170 6.25 -36.10 37.29
CA THR A 170 5.46 -35.56 38.40
C THR A 170 3.95 -35.79 38.27
N GLU A 171 3.47 -36.02 37.04
CA GLU A 171 2.06 -36.34 36.75
C GLU A 171 1.70 -37.82 37.02
N LEU A 172 2.70 -38.70 37.21
CA LEU A 172 2.49 -40.10 37.59
C LEU A 172 2.08 -40.23 39.05
N SER A 173 1.32 -41.27 39.40
CA SER A 173 0.98 -41.56 40.81
C SER A 173 2.25 -41.83 41.62
N PRO A 174 2.29 -41.56 42.94
CA PRO A 174 3.49 -41.80 43.76
C PRO A 174 3.99 -43.24 43.70
N ILE A 175 3.09 -44.20 43.51
CA ILE A 175 3.38 -45.63 43.33
C ILE A 175 4.07 -45.87 41.97
N ASP A 176 3.55 -45.28 40.90
CA ASP A 176 4.13 -45.40 39.56
C ASP A 176 5.48 -44.68 39.44
N GLN A 177 5.67 -43.56 40.15
CA GLN A 177 6.95 -42.87 40.26
C GLN A 177 8.01 -43.76 40.91
N LEU A 178 7.63 -44.49 41.97
CA LEU A 178 8.51 -45.40 42.70
C LEU A 178 8.84 -46.64 41.86
N ALA A 179 7.85 -47.19 41.15
CA ALA A 179 8.02 -48.28 40.19
C ALA A 179 8.97 -47.89 39.05
N GLN A 180 8.80 -46.71 38.46
CA GLN A 180 9.63 -46.25 37.33
C GLN A 180 11.08 -45.99 37.75
N VAL A 181 11.28 -45.49 38.98
CA VAL A 181 12.61 -45.28 39.56
C VAL A 181 13.30 -46.61 39.95
N MET A 182 12.53 -47.61 40.41
CA MET A 182 13.04 -48.97 40.63
C MET A 182 13.43 -49.65 39.32
N MET A 183 12.60 -49.51 38.27
CA MET A 183 12.89 -50.01 36.93
C MET A 183 14.17 -49.39 36.36
N ASP A 184 14.33 -48.06 36.44
CA ASP A 184 15.54 -47.35 35.98
C ASP A 184 16.80 -47.86 36.71
N ALA A 185 16.72 -48.09 38.03
CA ALA A 185 17.85 -48.57 38.83
C ALA A 185 18.22 -50.05 38.57
N LEU A 186 17.25 -50.88 38.18
CA LEU A 186 17.47 -52.28 37.82
C LEU A 186 18.05 -52.40 36.40
N MET A 187 17.57 -51.59 35.46
CA MET A 187 18.10 -51.56 34.10
C MET A 187 19.56 -51.08 34.04
N ASP A 188 19.98 -50.13 34.89
CA ASP A 188 21.39 -49.72 34.98
C ASP A 188 22.35 -50.83 35.44
N ARG A 189 21.83 -51.86 36.12
CA ARG A 189 22.60 -53.02 36.56
C ARG A 189 22.66 -54.12 35.50
N GLY A 190 22.09 -53.88 34.30
CA GLY A 190 22.16 -54.76 33.14
C GLY A 190 21.08 -55.84 33.07
N LEU A 191 20.00 -55.72 33.85
CA LEU A 191 18.85 -56.62 33.76
C LEU A 191 17.99 -56.29 32.53
N SER A 192 17.37 -57.32 31.94
CA SER A 192 16.43 -57.14 30.84
C SER A 192 15.16 -56.43 31.35
N TYR A 193 14.52 -55.64 30.48
CA TYR A 193 13.31 -54.90 30.83
C TYR A 193 12.18 -55.82 31.31
N GLU A 194 12.07 -57.02 30.71
CA GLU A 194 11.05 -58.00 31.06
C GLU A 194 11.26 -58.59 32.47
N ASP A 195 12.52 -58.90 32.84
CA ASP A 195 12.87 -59.42 34.17
C ASP A 195 12.70 -58.36 35.27
N ALA A 196 12.99 -57.09 34.97
CA ALA A 196 12.84 -56.00 35.93
C ALA A 196 11.36 -55.72 36.24
N LEU A 197 10.50 -55.84 35.24
CA LEU A 197 9.06 -55.57 35.34
C LEU A 197 8.33 -56.63 36.17
N GLU A 198 8.80 -57.88 36.11
CA GLU A 198 8.29 -58.97 36.95
C GLU A 198 8.60 -58.76 38.44
N ILE A 199 9.80 -58.27 38.76
CA ILE A 199 10.24 -58.02 40.14
C ILE A 199 9.46 -56.85 40.77
N VAL A 200 9.26 -55.78 40.02
CA VAL A 200 8.56 -54.58 40.51
C VAL A 200 7.07 -54.88 40.76
N ASN A 201 6.45 -55.73 39.93
CA ASN A 201 5.04 -56.11 40.09
C ASN A 201 4.77 -57.08 41.25
N GLU A 202 5.75 -57.89 41.68
CA GLU A 202 5.58 -58.78 42.84
C GLU A 202 5.69 -58.05 44.20
N GLU A 203 6.40 -56.91 44.27
CA GLU A 203 6.67 -56.21 45.53
C GLU A 203 5.68 -55.09 45.88
N LEU A 204 4.91 -54.58 44.91
CA LEU A 204 4.01 -53.43 45.09
C LEU A 204 2.58 -53.80 45.54
N VAL A 205 2.26 -55.08 45.78
CA VAL A 205 0.90 -55.50 46.19
C VAL A 205 0.80 -55.65 47.71
N GLY A 206 0.26 -54.63 48.35
CA GLY A 206 -0.14 -54.61 49.76
C GLY A 206 -1.26 -53.60 50.00
N ASP A 207 -2.49 -53.96 49.59
CA ASP A 207 -3.67 -53.08 49.50
C ASP A 207 -4.23 -52.52 50.83
N GLU A 208 -3.60 -52.77 52.00
CA GLU A 208 -4.14 -52.32 53.31
C GLU A 208 -3.42 -51.09 53.91
N LEU A 209 -2.37 -50.55 53.29
CA LEU A 209 -1.66 -49.33 53.75
C LEU A 209 -1.97 -48.07 52.93
N LEU A 210 -2.76 -48.21 51.86
CA LEU A 210 -3.06 -47.15 50.90
C LEU A 210 -4.14 -46.17 51.39
N GLU A 211 -5.15 -46.65 52.14
CA GLU A 211 -6.25 -45.78 52.61
C GLU A 211 -5.83 -44.86 53.78
N GLU A 212 -4.92 -45.28 54.67
CA GLU A 212 -4.42 -44.44 55.77
C GLU A 212 -3.40 -43.38 55.28
N ILE A 213 -2.59 -43.71 54.27
CA ILE A 213 -1.64 -42.78 53.65
C ILE A 213 -2.39 -41.71 52.82
N ASP A 214 -3.46 -42.09 52.11
CA ASP A 214 -4.29 -41.16 51.35
C ASP A 214 -5.09 -40.18 52.23
N GLU A 215 -5.53 -40.60 53.43
CA GLU A 215 -6.20 -39.71 54.39
C GLU A 215 -5.23 -38.71 55.06
N GLU A 216 -4.00 -39.14 55.40
CA GLU A 216 -2.98 -38.22 55.92
C GLU A 216 -2.44 -37.27 54.85
N LEU A 217 -2.29 -37.74 53.60
CA LEU A 217 -1.95 -36.88 52.46
C LEU A 217 -3.04 -35.85 52.19
N ARG A 218 -4.33 -36.22 52.25
CA ARG A 218 -5.43 -35.25 52.09
C ARG A 218 -5.41 -34.16 53.16
N LYS A 219 -5.17 -34.51 54.42
CA LYS A 219 -5.08 -33.51 55.50
C LYS A 219 -3.87 -32.60 55.32
N ALA A 220 -2.72 -33.17 54.95
CA ALA A 220 -1.52 -32.39 54.68
C ALA A 220 -1.69 -31.49 53.44
N GLU A 221 -2.42 -31.94 52.41
CA GLU A 221 -2.76 -31.14 51.23
C GLU A 221 -3.77 -30.04 51.54
N GLU A 222 -4.73 -30.27 52.44
CA GLU A 222 -5.67 -29.24 52.91
C GLU A 222 -4.96 -28.19 53.78
N GLU A 223 -4.11 -28.61 54.73
CA GLU A 223 -3.30 -27.70 55.54
C GLU A 223 -2.31 -26.90 54.66
N ALA A 224 -1.66 -27.53 53.68
CA ALA A 224 -0.77 -26.83 52.75
C ALA A 224 -1.53 -25.88 51.80
N LYS A 225 -2.80 -26.17 51.48
CA LYS A 225 -3.66 -25.26 50.71
C LYS A 225 -4.09 -24.06 51.55
N GLU A 226 -4.46 -24.26 52.81
CA GLU A 226 -4.79 -23.16 53.72
C GLU A 226 -3.57 -22.27 53.95
N GLU A 227 -2.38 -22.83 54.19
CA GLU A 227 -1.14 -22.06 54.32
C GLU A 227 -0.75 -21.33 53.03
N ALA A 228 -1.02 -21.91 51.86
CA ALA A 228 -0.77 -21.27 50.57
C ALA A 228 -1.79 -20.16 50.26
N GLU A 229 -3.07 -20.35 50.60
CA GLU A 229 -4.10 -19.30 50.45
C GLU A 229 -3.83 -18.12 51.40
N GLU A 230 -3.37 -18.37 52.64
CA GLU A 230 -2.95 -17.30 53.56
C GLU A 230 -1.72 -16.54 53.04
N GLN A 231 -0.73 -17.25 52.47
CA GLN A 231 0.45 -16.60 51.86
C GLN A 231 0.08 -15.80 50.60
N GLU A 232 -0.80 -16.32 49.74
CA GLU A 232 -1.29 -15.58 48.56
C GLU A 232 -2.13 -14.35 48.95
N GLU A 233 -2.92 -14.43 50.02
CA GLU A 233 -3.64 -13.26 50.56
C GLU A 233 -2.67 -12.22 51.13
N GLU A 234 -1.66 -12.62 51.89
CA GLU A 234 -0.61 -11.71 52.39
C GLU A 234 0.20 -11.06 51.25
N GLU A 235 0.64 -11.84 50.25
CA GLU A 235 1.34 -11.32 49.07
C GLU A 235 0.46 -10.34 48.28
N ARG A 236 -0.84 -10.62 48.16
CA ARG A 236 -1.80 -9.73 47.48
C ARG A 236 -2.04 -8.43 48.25
N GLU A 237 -2.12 -8.50 49.59
CA GLU A 237 -2.22 -7.31 50.43
C GLU A 237 -0.94 -6.45 50.34
N GLU A 238 0.25 -7.08 50.29
CA GLU A 238 1.51 -6.38 50.06
C GLU A 238 1.58 -5.73 48.66
N GLU A 239 1.14 -6.43 47.61
CA GLU A 239 1.03 -5.88 46.25
C GLU A 239 0.05 -4.69 46.17
N ASP A 240 -1.13 -4.81 46.78
CA ASP A 240 -2.14 -3.75 46.83
C ASP A 240 -1.61 -2.50 47.59
N ASP A 241 -0.84 -2.70 48.66
CA ASP A 241 -0.19 -1.62 49.40
C ASP A 241 0.96 -0.96 48.60
N GLU A 242 1.75 -1.75 47.87
CA GLU A 242 2.77 -1.24 46.94
C GLU A 242 2.16 -0.44 45.78
N GLU A 243 1.06 -0.92 45.20
CA GLU A 243 0.29 -0.21 44.19
C GLU A 243 -0.27 1.11 44.73
N ALA A 244 -0.84 1.09 45.94
CA ALA A 244 -1.34 2.29 46.60
C ALA A 244 -0.23 3.31 46.89
N GLU A 245 0.95 2.87 47.32
CA GLU A 245 2.13 3.73 47.48
C GLU A 245 2.64 4.28 46.14
N ASN A 246 2.64 3.47 45.08
CA ASN A 246 2.99 3.92 43.73
C ASN A 246 1.98 4.94 43.19
N GLU A 247 0.69 4.77 43.46
CA GLU A 247 -0.33 5.76 43.15
C GLU A 247 -0.14 7.05 43.94
N LYS A 248 0.16 6.99 45.23
CA LYS A 248 0.46 8.17 46.07
C LYS A 248 1.68 8.90 45.54
N LYS A 249 2.76 8.17 45.20
CA LYS A 249 3.97 8.73 44.56
C LYS A 249 3.64 9.38 43.21
N LYS A 250 2.81 8.73 42.38
CA LYS A 250 2.34 9.27 41.09
C LYS A 250 1.48 10.52 41.27
N LYS A 251 0.56 10.54 42.24
CA LYS A 251 -0.25 11.72 42.59
C LYS A 251 0.63 12.86 43.11
N ALA A 252 1.62 12.57 43.94
CA ALA A 252 2.61 13.54 44.41
C ALA A 252 3.49 14.08 43.28
N LEU A 253 3.87 13.23 42.31
CA LEU A 253 4.61 13.61 41.11
C LEU A 253 3.75 14.49 40.19
N MET A 254 2.50 14.10 39.92
CA MET A 254 1.53 14.87 39.14
C MET A 254 1.25 16.24 39.77
N ALA A 255 1.20 16.33 41.09
CA ALA A 255 1.07 17.61 41.80
C ALA A 255 2.28 18.54 41.62
N ARG A 256 3.46 18.01 41.28
CA ARG A 256 4.69 18.78 41.02
C ARG A 256 4.91 19.12 39.54
N ILE A 257 4.19 18.47 38.62
CA ILE A 257 4.39 18.64 37.18
C ILE A 257 3.79 19.98 36.73
N ARG A 258 4.62 20.82 36.09
CA ARG A 258 4.15 21.99 35.35
C ARG A 258 3.84 21.59 33.93
N ILE A 259 2.63 21.89 33.46
CA ILE A 259 2.23 21.64 32.09
C ILE A 259 2.93 22.66 31.18
N VAL A 260 3.79 22.15 30.29
CA VAL A 260 4.52 22.94 29.28
C VAL A 260 4.03 22.49 27.90
N PRO A 261 3.78 23.41 26.95
CA PRO A 261 3.39 23.00 25.60
C PRO A 261 4.52 22.19 24.93
N ALA A 262 4.14 21.17 24.17
CA ALA A 262 5.09 20.28 23.51
C ALA A 262 5.95 20.99 22.45
N SER A 263 5.36 21.93 21.70
CA SER A 263 6.06 22.66 20.64
C SER A 263 6.67 23.98 21.14
N PRO A 264 7.92 24.29 20.76
CA PRO A 264 8.52 25.60 21.05
C PRO A 264 7.77 26.76 20.38
N SER A 265 7.06 26.48 19.27
CA SER A 265 6.33 27.47 18.49
C SER A 265 4.83 27.51 18.79
N TYR A 266 4.41 26.99 19.95
CA TYR A 266 3.01 26.94 20.41
C TYR A 266 2.26 28.27 20.24
N PHE A 267 2.86 29.39 20.63
CA PHE A 267 2.22 30.71 20.61
C PHE A 267 2.16 31.39 19.23
N THR A 268 2.65 30.75 18.16
CA THR A 268 2.64 31.33 16.80
C THR A 268 1.28 31.22 16.09
N GLY A 269 0.33 30.48 16.69
CA GLY A 269 -0.97 30.15 16.14
C GLY A 269 -0.96 29.09 15.03
N LYS A 270 0.22 28.63 14.59
CA LYS A 270 0.42 27.55 13.60
C LYS A 270 1.66 26.72 13.96
N PRO A 271 1.66 26.08 15.14
CA PRO A 271 2.85 25.46 15.71
C PRO A 271 3.47 24.42 14.79
N ASN A 272 2.66 23.51 14.22
CA ASN A 272 3.18 22.40 13.45
C ASN A 272 3.83 22.90 12.14
N PHE A 273 3.24 23.90 11.48
CA PHE A 273 3.87 24.54 10.32
C PHE A 273 5.18 25.25 10.66
N THR A 274 5.22 25.97 11.79
CA THR A 274 6.43 26.70 12.18
C THR A 274 7.56 25.77 12.58
N ASP A 275 7.25 24.66 13.26
CA ASP A 275 8.23 23.63 13.61
C ASP A 275 8.78 22.94 12.37
N ASP A 276 7.93 22.58 11.41
CA ASP A 276 8.33 22.07 10.09
C ASP A 276 9.25 23.08 9.36
N LEU A 277 8.93 24.37 9.42
CA LEU A 277 9.76 25.40 8.78
C LEU A 277 11.11 25.55 9.48
N ILE A 278 11.15 25.46 10.81
CA ILE A 278 12.38 25.55 11.61
C ILE A 278 13.26 24.33 11.34
N SER A 279 12.70 23.12 11.34
CA SER A 279 13.44 21.87 11.07
C SER A 279 14.04 21.87 9.66
N LEU A 280 13.26 22.25 8.64
CA LEU A 280 13.76 22.36 7.27
C LEU A 280 14.84 23.44 7.11
N LYS A 281 14.72 24.57 7.82
CA LYS A 281 15.78 25.59 7.85
C LYS A 281 17.04 25.09 8.55
N ALA A 282 16.91 24.31 9.61
CA ALA A 282 18.05 23.72 10.31
C ALA A 282 18.81 22.76 9.39
N LEU A 283 18.11 21.89 8.66
CA LEU A 283 18.71 21.01 7.65
C LEU A 283 19.39 21.80 6.52
N LEU A 284 18.74 22.86 6.02
CA LEU A 284 19.34 23.71 5.01
C LEU A 284 20.65 24.34 5.49
N ARG A 285 20.71 24.80 6.74
CA ARG A 285 21.93 25.36 7.33
C ARG A 285 23.03 24.31 7.46
N LYS A 286 22.68 23.10 7.95
CA LYS A 286 23.62 21.98 8.12
C LYS A 286 24.27 21.56 6.80
N TYR A 287 23.47 21.50 5.72
CA TYR A 287 23.91 20.98 4.42
C TYR A 287 24.02 22.05 3.32
N GLN A 288 24.23 23.32 3.68
CA GLN A 288 24.26 24.43 2.74
C GLN A 288 25.42 24.32 1.73
N LEU A 289 26.57 23.80 2.19
CA LEU A 289 27.82 23.74 1.44
C LEU A 289 27.86 22.61 0.39
N LEU A 290 26.92 21.66 0.45
CA LEU A 290 26.90 20.54 -0.48
C LEU A 290 26.62 21.02 -1.91
N PRO A 291 27.29 20.42 -2.92
CA PRO A 291 27.09 20.79 -4.31
C PRO A 291 25.66 20.46 -4.75
N VAL A 292 25.07 21.37 -5.52
CA VAL A 292 23.74 21.24 -6.08
C VAL A 292 23.77 21.11 -7.60
N PHE A 293 22.83 20.35 -8.13
CA PHE A 293 22.57 20.32 -9.56
C PHE A 293 22.09 21.69 -10.06
N PRO A 294 22.48 22.09 -11.29
CA PRO A 294 21.91 23.25 -11.93
C PRO A 294 20.40 23.04 -12.19
N PRO A 295 19.63 24.13 -12.29
CA PRO A 295 18.19 24.04 -12.53
C PRO A 295 17.90 23.27 -13.83
N GLY A 296 17.20 22.14 -13.71
CA GLY A 296 16.83 21.27 -14.83
C GLY A 296 17.43 19.86 -14.78
N GLN A 297 18.62 19.70 -14.19
CA GLN A 297 19.26 18.39 -13.99
C GLN A 297 18.79 17.68 -12.71
N ALA A 298 18.27 18.44 -11.73
CA ALA A 298 17.75 17.88 -10.49
C ALA A 298 16.54 16.93 -10.72
N PRO A 299 16.40 15.87 -9.91
CA PRO A 299 15.30 14.91 -10.06
C PRO A 299 13.94 15.59 -9.89
N ARG A 300 13.01 15.30 -10.82
CA ARG A 300 11.65 15.86 -10.79
C ARG A 300 10.81 15.13 -9.75
N VAL A 301 10.44 15.86 -8.70
CA VAL A 301 9.64 15.33 -7.59
C VAL A 301 8.26 15.97 -7.57
N ALA A 302 7.23 15.14 -7.41
CA ALA A 302 5.88 15.59 -7.12
C ALA A 302 5.74 15.87 -5.62
N TRP A 303 5.73 17.15 -5.25
CA TRP A 303 5.48 17.56 -3.86
C TRP A 303 3.99 17.44 -3.53
N LYS A 304 3.67 17.26 -2.24
CA LYS A 304 2.28 17.35 -1.74
C LYS A 304 1.64 18.69 -2.17
N SER A 305 0.33 18.71 -2.36
CA SER A 305 -0.38 19.98 -2.57
C SER A 305 -0.53 20.76 -1.25
N VAL A 306 -0.87 22.05 -1.31
CA VAL A 306 -1.16 22.85 -0.10
C VAL A 306 -2.24 22.18 0.76
N GLU A 307 -3.27 21.62 0.11
CA GLU A 307 -4.39 20.94 0.78
C GLU A 307 -3.94 19.64 1.45
N GLN A 308 -3.15 18.83 0.74
CA GLN A 308 -2.58 17.59 1.29
C GLN A 308 -1.63 17.88 2.45
N TYR A 309 -0.85 18.97 2.36
CA TYR A 309 0.01 19.41 3.45
C TYR A 309 -0.81 19.87 4.65
N LYS A 310 -1.87 20.65 4.45
CA LYS A 310 -2.78 21.02 5.55
C LYS A 310 -3.41 19.81 6.21
N ALA A 311 -3.81 18.80 5.43
CA ALA A 311 -4.35 17.56 5.98
C ALA A 311 -3.31 16.83 6.85
N MET A 312 -2.03 16.81 6.44
CA MET A 312 -0.93 16.23 7.21
C MET A 312 -0.66 16.94 8.54
N VAL A 313 -0.86 18.25 8.59
CA VAL A 313 -0.48 19.13 9.72
C VAL A 313 -1.62 19.34 10.73
N GLY A 314 -2.78 18.73 10.50
CA GLY A 314 -3.96 18.87 11.39
C GLY A 314 -4.86 20.04 11.02
N ALA A 315 -5.00 20.34 9.72
CA ALA A 315 -5.89 21.37 9.17
C ALA A 315 -5.58 22.82 9.60
N GLU A 316 -4.35 23.10 10.04
CA GLU A 316 -3.92 24.47 10.32
C GLU A 316 -4.13 25.41 9.10
N PRO A 317 -4.58 26.67 9.31
CA PRO A 317 -4.88 27.58 8.22
C PRO A 317 -3.60 28.17 7.60
N VAL A 318 -2.87 27.39 6.81
CA VAL A 318 -1.63 27.82 6.13
C VAL A 318 -1.96 28.63 4.86
N LYS A 319 -1.33 29.81 4.72
CA LYS A 319 -1.41 30.64 3.50
C LYS A 319 -0.52 30.04 2.41
N SER A 320 -0.95 30.08 1.16
CA SER A 320 -0.18 29.56 0.01
C SER A 320 1.23 30.15 -0.08
N ALA A 321 1.40 31.45 0.16
CA ALA A 321 2.70 32.11 0.16
C ALA A 321 3.68 31.54 1.19
N ARG A 322 3.21 31.17 2.39
CA ARG A 322 4.05 30.55 3.43
C ARG A 322 4.44 29.12 3.03
N TYR A 323 3.51 28.38 2.44
CA TYR A 323 3.79 27.05 1.91
C TYR A 323 4.79 27.08 0.74
N HIS A 324 4.72 28.08 -0.14
CA HIS A 324 5.70 28.23 -1.22
C HIS A 324 7.12 28.46 -0.70
N ARG A 325 7.30 29.21 0.40
CA ARG A 325 8.62 29.34 1.07
C ARG A 325 9.13 28.01 1.59
N LEU A 326 8.25 27.17 2.13
CA LEU A 326 8.60 25.82 2.55
C LEU A 326 9.02 24.96 1.34
N LEU A 327 8.27 25.03 0.24
CA LEU A 327 8.62 24.34 -1.01
C LEU A 327 9.95 24.82 -1.61
N GLU A 328 10.31 26.10 -1.49
CA GLU A 328 11.62 26.60 -1.94
C GLU A 328 12.77 25.91 -1.20
N ILE A 329 12.64 25.72 0.12
CA ILE A 329 13.62 24.99 0.94
C ILE A 329 13.68 23.52 0.51
N LEU A 330 12.53 22.85 0.37
CA LEU A 330 12.49 21.46 -0.09
C LEU A 330 13.11 21.27 -1.48
N LYS A 331 12.85 22.18 -2.42
CA LYS A 331 13.46 22.17 -3.75
C LYS A 331 14.97 22.37 -3.68
N ARG A 332 15.45 23.24 -2.79
CA ARG A 332 16.89 23.46 -2.57
C ARG A 332 17.58 22.24 -1.97
N LEU A 333 16.93 21.53 -1.05
CA LEU A 333 17.44 20.28 -0.47
C LEU A 333 17.44 19.14 -1.51
N ASN A 334 16.37 19.01 -2.29
CA ASN A 334 16.27 18.03 -3.38
C ASN A 334 17.25 18.28 -4.55
N ALA A 335 17.79 19.49 -4.65
CA ALA A 335 18.79 19.83 -5.67
C ALA A 335 20.20 19.35 -5.31
N ILE A 336 20.45 18.90 -4.07
CA ILE A 336 21.73 18.31 -3.66
C ILE A 336 22.03 17.10 -4.55
N ASN A 337 23.31 16.86 -4.85
CA ASN A 337 23.71 15.70 -5.64
C ASN A 337 23.22 14.40 -4.98
N SER A 338 22.52 13.54 -5.74
CA SER A 338 21.94 12.29 -5.24
C SER A 338 22.99 11.30 -4.71
N ALA A 339 24.24 11.40 -5.17
CA ALA A 339 25.33 10.56 -4.67
C ALA A 339 25.80 10.95 -3.26
N ILE A 340 25.53 12.17 -2.81
CA ILE A 340 26.05 12.74 -1.55
C ILE A 340 24.90 13.26 -0.68
N VAL A 341 23.68 12.74 -0.89
CA VAL A 341 22.52 13.13 -0.09
C VAL A 341 22.60 12.42 1.27
N PRO A 342 22.55 13.15 2.40
CA PRO A 342 22.49 12.53 3.71
C PRO A 342 21.11 11.89 3.96
N GLU A 343 21.08 10.81 4.72
CA GLU A 343 19.87 10.04 5.04
C GLU A 343 18.79 10.92 5.69
N GLU A 344 19.17 11.79 6.64
CA GLU A 344 18.27 12.77 7.27
C GLU A 344 17.48 13.62 6.26
N VAL A 345 18.15 14.04 5.17
CA VAL A 345 17.50 14.83 4.12
C VAL A 345 16.58 13.93 3.30
N SER A 346 16.98 12.71 3.00
CA SER A 346 16.12 11.75 2.27
C SER A 346 14.81 11.48 3.02
N ASP A 347 14.89 11.21 4.32
CA ASP A 347 13.72 10.89 5.17
C ASP A 347 12.78 12.08 5.30
N THR A 348 13.35 13.27 5.56
CA THR A 348 12.55 14.49 5.63
C THR A 348 11.89 14.80 4.29
N LEU A 349 12.59 14.63 3.17
CA LEU A 349 12.02 14.79 1.84
C LEU A 349 10.89 13.77 1.58
N ALA A 350 11.05 12.51 2.00
CA ALA A 350 10.04 11.46 1.84
C ALA A 350 8.70 11.86 2.49
N ARG A 351 8.72 12.48 3.67
CA ARG A 351 7.53 13.02 4.33
C ARG A 351 6.74 14.01 3.48
N TYR A 352 7.40 14.81 2.63
CA TYR A 352 6.77 15.83 1.78
C TYR A 352 6.53 15.41 0.33
N LYS A 353 7.05 14.24 -0.08
CA LYS A 353 6.76 13.65 -1.39
C LYS A 353 5.30 13.23 -1.47
N ARG A 354 4.71 13.37 -2.65
CA ARG A 354 3.36 12.89 -2.96
C ARG A 354 3.48 11.52 -3.62
N ALA A 355 2.81 10.51 -3.05
CA ALA A 355 2.57 9.25 -3.75
C ALA A 355 1.69 9.55 -4.97
N VAL A 356 2.19 9.28 -6.16
CA VAL A 356 1.43 9.42 -7.41
C VAL A 356 1.15 8.02 -7.92
N ASP A 357 -0.12 7.62 -7.89
CA ASP A 357 -0.55 6.36 -8.49
C ASP A 357 -0.47 6.47 -10.01
N LEU A 358 0.63 5.98 -10.58
CA LEU A 358 0.86 5.99 -12.03
C LEU A 358 -0.14 5.10 -12.78
N SER A 359 -0.72 4.11 -12.10
CA SER A 359 -1.74 3.19 -12.64
C SER A 359 -2.98 3.93 -13.13
N GLN A 360 -3.48 4.90 -12.36
CA GLN A 360 -4.70 5.63 -12.68
C GLN A 360 -4.55 6.58 -13.88
N ALA A 361 -3.31 6.96 -14.23
CA ALA A 361 -3.04 7.94 -15.28
C ALA A 361 -2.92 7.33 -16.69
N ARG A 362 -2.67 6.02 -16.84
CA ARG A 362 -2.51 5.39 -18.14
C ARG A 362 -3.87 5.20 -18.82
N LYS A 363 -4.17 6.00 -19.84
CA LYS A 363 -5.34 5.79 -20.70
C LYS A 363 -5.17 4.47 -21.46
N LYS A 364 -6.21 3.62 -21.48
CA LYS A 364 -6.24 2.41 -22.31
C LYS A 364 -6.01 2.80 -23.78
N GLN A 365 -4.96 2.26 -24.39
CA GLN A 365 -4.69 2.44 -25.81
C GLN A 365 -5.70 1.62 -26.62
N GLY A 366 -6.12 2.12 -27.77
CA GLY A 366 -6.86 1.30 -28.73
C GLY A 366 -5.88 0.36 -29.43
N TYR A 367 -6.36 -0.83 -29.78
CA TYR A 367 -5.63 -1.76 -30.63
C TYR A 367 -6.49 -2.08 -31.86
N VAL A 368 -5.83 -2.52 -32.92
CA VAL A 368 -6.47 -3.01 -34.14
C VAL A 368 -6.79 -4.49 -33.93
N ASN A 369 -7.99 -4.93 -34.31
CA ASN A 369 -8.38 -6.34 -34.22
C ASN A 369 -7.59 -7.20 -35.23
N ALA A 370 -7.69 -8.53 -35.12
CA ALA A 370 -7.04 -9.47 -36.04
C ALA A 370 -7.35 -9.19 -37.53
N ASP A 371 -8.58 -8.76 -37.82
CA ASP A 371 -9.04 -8.43 -39.18
C ASP A 371 -8.57 -7.05 -39.69
N GLY A 372 -7.63 -6.38 -39.00
CA GLY A 372 -7.20 -5.02 -39.38
C GLY A 372 -8.24 -3.93 -39.08
N VAL A 373 -9.29 -4.25 -38.30
CA VAL A 373 -10.38 -3.32 -37.99
C VAL A 373 -10.09 -2.53 -36.73
N SER A 374 -10.18 -1.20 -36.80
CA SER A 374 -10.20 -0.33 -35.62
C SER A 374 -11.61 0.21 -35.34
N LEU A 375 -11.97 0.25 -34.05
CA LEU A 375 -13.28 0.73 -33.60
C LEU A 375 -13.17 2.15 -33.01
N GLY A 376 -13.98 3.06 -33.55
CA GLY A 376 -14.16 4.41 -33.01
C GLY A 376 -15.60 4.66 -32.58
N VAL A 377 -15.79 5.36 -31.45
CA VAL A 377 -17.12 5.74 -30.95
C VAL A 377 -17.24 7.26 -30.83
N GLY A 378 -18.23 7.81 -31.53
CA GLY A 378 -18.57 9.21 -31.53
C GLY A 378 -19.99 9.49 -31.04
N ARG A 379 -20.20 10.64 -30.42
CA ARG A 379 -21.51 11.06 -29.91
C ARG A 379 -21.70 12.56 -30.13
N ARG A 380 -22.89 12.92 -30.60
CA ARG A 380 -23.28 14.32 -30.81
C ARG A 380 -24.77 14.50 -30.53
N LYS A 381 -25.12 15.45 -29.65
CA LYS A 381 -26.49 15.64 -29.15
C LYS A 381 -27.06 14.31 -28.64
N THR A 382 -28.03 13.73 -29.35
CA THR A 382 -28.65 12.43 -29.07
C THR A 382 -28.17 11.33 -30.01
N SER A 383 -27.37 11.66 -31.02
CA SER A 383 -26.82 10.71 -31.98
C SER A 383 -25.58 10.00 -31.45
N THR A 384 -25.50 8.71 -31.74
CA THR A 384 -24.38 7.83 -31.42
C THR A 384 -23.90 7.16 -32.71
N ALA A 385 -22.58 7.10 -32.89
CA ALA A 385 -21.95 6.49 -34.05
C ALA A 385 -20.85 5.53 -33.60
N ARG A 386 -20.86 4.32 -34.15
CA ARG A 386 -19.77 3.35 -34.09
C ARG A 386 -19.20 3.21 -35.48
N ALA A 387 -17.94 3.56 -35.67
CA ALA A 387 -17.25 3.45 -36.96
C ALA A 387 -16.19 2.35 -36.85
N TYR A 388 -16.28 1.38 -37.76
CA TYR A 388 -15.26 0.38 -38.02
C TYR A 388 -14.44 0.88 -39.21
N VAL A 389 -13.14 1.04 -39.02
CA VAL A 389 -12.24 1.56 -40.04
C VAL A 389 -11.20 0.51 -40.36
N VAL A 390 -11.07 0.19 -41.63
CA VAL A 390 -10.17 -0.83 -42.20
C VAL A 390 -9.39 -0.18 -43.34
N GLU A 391 -8.15 -0.60 -43.58
CA GLU A 391 -7.39 -0.17 -44.76
C GLU A 391 -8.08 -0.70 -46.03
N GLY A 392 -8.23 0.15 -47.05
CA GLY A 392 -8.99 -0.18 -48.26
C GLY A 392 -9.07 0.96 -49.27
N GLU A 393 -10.04 0.92 -50.18
CA GLU A 393 -10.15 1.80 -51.35
C GLU A 393 -10.96 3.10 -51.12
N GLY A 394 -11.45 3.33 -49.90
CA GLY A 394 -12.20 4.55 -49.56
C GLY A 394 -13.72 4.41 -49.58
N GLU A 395 -14.23 3.18 -49.54
CA GLU A 395 -15.67 2.92 -49.50
C GLU A 395 -16.28 3.30 -48.13
N VAL A 396 -17.36 4.07 -48.16
CA VAL A 396 -18.05 4.52 -46.94
C VAL A 396 -19.51 4.05 -46.92
N LEU A 397 -19.81 3.15 -45.98
CA LEU A 397 -21.13 2.60 -45.76
C LEU A 397 -21.69 3.04 -44.40
N VAL A 398 -22.92 3.56 -44.40
CA VAL A 398 -23.63 4.04 -43.22
C VAL A 398 -24.91 3.24 -43.05
N ASN A 399 -25.01 2.43 -42.00
CA ASN A 399 -26.13 1.52 -41.75
C ASN A 399 -26.48 0.64 -42.97
N GLY A 400 -25.47 0.14 -43.68
CA GLY A 400 -25.63 -0.71 -44.87
C GLY A 400 -26.02 0.04 -46.16
N LYS A 401 -26.06 1.38 -46.14
CA LYS A 401 -26.33 2.22 -47.31
C LYS A 401 -25.11 3.05 -47.68
N SER A 402 -24.98 3.46 -48.95
CA SER A 402 -23.88 4.34 -49.37
C SER A 402 -24.01 5.74 -48.74
N LEU A 403 -22.88 6.43 -48.57
CA LEU A 403 -22.83 7.77 -47.99
C LEU A 403 -23.79 8.77 -48.68
N THR A 404 -23.88 8.68 -50.02
CA THR A 404 -24.74 9.53 -50.86
C THR A 404 -26.22 9.26 -50.62
N GLN A 405 -26.61 7.99 -50.45
CA GLN A 405 -28.00 7.60 -50.22
C GLN A 405 -28.45 7.90 -48.80
N PHE A 406 -27.58 7.71 -47.80
CA PHE A 406 -27.93 7.92 -46.40
C PHE A 406 -28.05 9.41 -46.05
N PHE A 407 -27.05 10.22 -46.42
CA PHE A 407 -27.09 11.66 -46.20
C PHE A 407 -27.53 12.36 -47.47
N ALA A 408 -28.75 12.91 -47.50
CA ALA A 408 -29.22 13.68 -48.65
C ALA A 408 -28.43 14.99 -48.85
N ARG A 409 -27.98 15.63 -47.77
CA ARG A 409 -27.31 16.93 -47.81
C ARG A 409 -25.80 16.79 -48.00
N LEU A 410 -25.23 17.53 -48.96
CA LEU A 410 -23.79 17.53 -49.24
C LEU A 410 -22.93 17.92 -48.03
N HIS A 411 -23.39 18.90 -47.24
CA HIS A 411 -22.69 19.34 -46.04
C HIS A 411 -22.52 18.20 -45.01
N ASP A 412 -23.52 17.34 -44.87
CA ASP A 412 -23.51 16.23 -43.92
C ASP A 412 -22.55 15.14 -44.40
N ARG A 413 -22.50 14.88 -45.73
CA ARG A 413 -21.50 13.99 -46.35
C ARG A 413 -20.08 14.51 -46.13
N ALA A 414 -19.83 15.79 -46.36
CA ALA A 414 -18.51 16.39 -46.17
C ALA A 414 -18.07 16.33 -44.69
N SER A 415 -18.99 16.55 -43.76
CA SER A 415 -18.72 16.47 -42.31
C SER A 415 -18.41 15.04 -41.88
N ALA A 416 -19.19 14.08 -42.36
CA ALA A 416 -19.04 12.66 -42.11
C ALA A 416 -17.62 12.12 -42.35
N VAL A 417 -17.03 12.44 -43.51
CA VAL A 417 -15.67 12.03 -43.90
C VAL A 417 -14.60 13.08 -43.59
N TRP A 418 -14.93 14.14 -42.85
CA TRP A 418 -14.00 15.26 -42.60
C TRP A 418 -12.67 14.83 -41.98
N ALA A 419 -12.67 13.82 -41.10
CA ALA A 419 -11.45 13.30 -40.49
C ALA A 419 -10.47 12.69 -41.51
N LEU A 420 -10.99 11.95 -42.50
CA LEU A 420 -10.20 11.38 -43.58
C LEU A 420 -9.77 12.46 -44.58
N LYS A 421 -10.66 13.40 -44.88
CA LYS A 421 -10.36 14.52 -45.78
C LYS A 421 -9.26 15.43 -45.23
N ALA A 422 -9.33 15.78 -43.95
CA ALA A 422 -8.34 16.64 -43.29
C ALA A 422 -6.95 15.99 -43.15
N THR A 423 -6.87 14.67 -43.33
CA THR A 423 -5.62 13.90 -43.28
C THR A 423 -5.23 13.33 -44.64
N GLU A 424 -5.91 13.71 -45.72
CA GLU A 424 -5.63 13.24 -47.09
C GLU A 424 -5.60 11.71 -47.20
N ARG A 425 -6.57 11.06 -46.53
CA ARG A 425 -6.67 9.59 -46.36
C ARG A 425 -8.03 9.04 -46.76
N VAL A 426 -8.76 9.76 -47.60
CA VAL A 426 -10.09 9.34 -48.05
C VAL A 426 -10.00 8.02 -48.83
N ASP A 427 -9.00 7.89 -49.70
CA ASP A 427 -8.86 6.76 -50.63
C ASP A 427 -8.08 5.57 -50.02
N LYS A 428 -7.76 5.62 -48.72
CA LYS A 428 -6.93 4.62 -48.04
C LYS A 428 -7.69 3.78 -47.02
N TYR A 429 -8.88 4.21 -46.63
CA TYR A 429 -9.61 3.58 -45.53
C TYR A 429 -11.07 3.37 -45.90
N ASN A 430 -11.52 2.14 -45.78
CA ASN A 430 -12.93 1.80 -45.81
C ASN A 430 -13.56 2.05 -44.44
N VAL A 431 -14.76 2.64 -44.46
CA VAL A 431 -15.49 3.01 -43.24
C VAL A 431 -16.86 2.37 -43.23
N PHE A 432 -17.09 1.52 -42.24
CA PHE A 432 -18.40 0.95 -41.94
C PHE A 432 -18.94 1.60 -40.67
N ALA A 433 -19.94 2.46 -40.81
CA ALA A 433 -20.51 3.20 -39.70
C ALA A 433 -21.92 2.72 -39.34
N LEU A 434 -22.12 2.42 -38.06
CA LEU A 434 -23.43 2.17 -37.47
C LEU A 434 -23.85 3.40 -36.66
N VAL A 435 -24.88 4.10 -37.14
CA VAL A 435 -25.40 5.32 -36.52
C VAL A 435 -26.81 5.11 -35.99
N LYS A 436 -27.06 5.57 -34.77
CA LYS A 436 -28.37 5.46 -34.09
C LYS A 436 -28.72 6.76 -33.37
N GLY A 437 -30.01 7.14 -33.42
CA GLY A 437 -30.58 8.27 -32.70
C GLY A 437 -30.29 9.66 -33.30
N GLY A 438 -31.00 10.67 -32.79
CA GLY A 438 -30.90 12.06 -33.24
C GLY A 438 -31.30 12.28 -34.71
N GLY A 439 -30.76 13.34 -35.32
CA GLY A 439 -31.05 13.71 -36.73
C GLY A 439 -29.81 13.65 -37.62
N ALA A 440 -29.97 13.83 -38.93
CA ALA A 440 -28.91 13.63 -39.93
C ALA A 440 -27.62 14.41 -39.64
N THR A 441 -27.71 15.71 -39.36
CA THR A 441 -26.54 16.56 -39.02
C THR A 441 -25.82 16.07 -37.75
N GLY A 442 -26.58 15.67 -36.73
CA GLY A 442 -26.04 15.11 -35.50
C GLY A 442 -25.37 13.76 -35.72
N GLN A 443 -25.92 12.92 -36.60
CA GLN A 443 -25.33 11.63 -36.97
C GLN A 443 -24.04 11.80 -37.76
N ALA A 444 -24.00 12.74 -38.72
CA ALA A 444 -22.79 13.05 -39.49
C ALA A 444 -21.63 13.52 -38.58
N GLU A 445 -21.88 14.49 -37.71
CA GLU A 445 -20.87 14.99 -36.76
C GLU A 445 -20.46 13.93 -35.71
N ALA A 446 -21.39 13.07 -35.29
CA ALA A 446 -21.05 11.93 -34.44
C ALA A 446 -20.11 10.96 -35.17
N MET A 447 -20.35 10.72 -36.46
CA MET A 447 -19.51 9.87 -37.30
C MET A 447 -18.12 10.47 -37.49
N THR A 448 -17.99 11.78 -37.68
CA THR A 448 -16.68 12.47 -37.77
C THR A 448 -15.79 12.13 -36.57
N LEU A 449 -16.34 12.22 -35.36
CA LEU A 449 -15.61 11.90 -34.13
C LEU A 449 -15.30 10.40 -34.02
N ALA A 450 -16.20 9.53 -34.49
CA ALA A 450 -15.99 8.09 -34.49
C ALA A 450 -14.83 7.72 -35.44
N VAL A 451 -14.88 8.18 -36.68
CA VAL A 451 -13.84 7.95 -37.70
C VAL A 451 -12.49 8.51 -37.24
N ALA A 452 -12.47 9.73 -36.68
CA ALA A 452 -11.23 10.31 -36.15
C ALA A 452 -10.60 9.46 -35.04
N LYS A 453 -11.41 8.86 -34.15
CA LYS A 453 -10.89 7.99 -33.08
C LYS A 453 -10.38 6.66 -33.62
N ALA A 454 -11.07 6.07 -34.59
CA ALA A 454 -10.62 4.84 -35.24
C ALA A 454 -9.30 5.08 -35.99
N LEU A 455 -9.21 6.17 -36.74
CA LEU A 455 -7.99 6.56 -37.46
C LEU A 455 -6.78 6.79 -36.53
N LEU A 456 -7.01 7.27 -35.30
CA LEU A 456 -5.95 7.43 -34.29
C LEU A 456 -5.39 6.11 -33.75
N VAL A 457 -6.13 5.01 -33.88
CA VAL A 457 -5.65 3.68 -33.52
C VAL A 457 -4.67 3.16 -34.57
N HIS A 458 -4.98 3.39 -35.86
CA HIS A 458 -4.10 3.06 -36.98
C HIS A 458 -2.85 3.94 -37.00
N GLU A 459 -3.03 5.26 -36.93
CA GLU A 459 -1.95 6.23 -37.04
C GLU A 459 -1.98 7.25 -35.88
N PRO A 460 -1.34 6.97 -34.73
CA PRO A 460 -1.40 7.84 -33.56
C PRO A 460 -0.71 9.21 -33.79
N LEU A 461 0.20 9.29 -34.76
CA LEU A 461 0.94 10.50 -35.13
C LEU A 461 0.05 11.57 -35.79
N LEU A 462 -1.13 11.22 -36.29
CA LEU A 462 -2.06 12.16 -36.93
C LEU A 462 -2.86 13.01 -35.94
N LYS A 463 -2.79 12.69 -34.64
CA LYS A 463 -3.49 13.42 -33.58
C LYS A 463 -3.35 14.93 -33.59
N PRO A 464 -2.15 15.53 -33.72
CA PRO A 464 -2.03 16.99 -33.84
C PRO A 464 -2.76 17.56 -35.07
N ALA A 465 -2.74 16.87 -36.21
CA ALA A 465 -3.45 17.31 -37.41
C ALA A 465 -4.98 17.24 -37.23
N LEU A 466 -5.49 16.10 -36.77
CA LEU A 466 -6.92 15.90 -36.49
C LEU A 466 -7.44 16.85 -35.40
N ARG A 467 -6.60 17.21 -34.42
CA ARG A 467 -6.94 18.17 -33.38
C ARG A 467 -7.02 19.60 -33.91
N ARG A 468 -6.11 19.99 -34.81
CA ARG A 468 -6.19 21.28 -35.54
C ARG A 468 -7.43 21.35 -36.44
N ALA A 469 -7.79 20.23 -37.07
CA ALA A 469 -9.00 20.11 -37.89
C ALA A 469 -10.31 20.03 -37.07
N GLY A 470 -10.25 19.99 -35.74
CA GLY A 470 -11.42 19.96 -34.86
C GLY A 470 -12.16 18.61 -34.76
N CYS A 471 -11.57 17.51 -35.24
CA CYS A 471 -12.24 16.20 -35.32
C CYS A 471 -12.18 15.38 -34.02
N VAL A 472 -11.24 15.69 -33.12
CA VAL A 472 -10.95 14.89 -31.90
C VAL A 472 -11.82 15.33 -30.71
N THR A 473 -12.24 16.59 -30.70
CA THR A 473 -12.99 17.17 -29.58
C THR A 473 -14.45 16.77 -29.64
N ARG A 474 -14.96 16.12 -28.59
CA ARG A 474 -16.40 15.85 -28.46
C ARG A 474 -17.14 17.16 -28.20
N ASP A 475 -18.02 17.56 -29.09
CA ASP A 475 -18.83 18.78 -28.87
C ASP A 475 -19.89 18.54 -27.77
N PRO A 476 -19.82 19.26 -26.64
CA PRO A 476 -20.70 19.06 -25.48
C PRO A 476 -22.08 19.71 -25.63
N ARG A 477 -22.33 20.53 -26.67
CA ARG A 477 -23.61 21.25 -26.82
C ARG A 477 -24.77 20.26 -26.89
N LYS A 478 -25.73 20.44 -25.98
CA LYS A 478 -26.96 19.65 -25.84
C LYS A 478 -28.17 20.59 -25.82
N VAL A 479 -29.34 20.08 -26.21
CA VAL A 479 -30.60 20.81 -26.07
C VAL A 479 -30.87 21.04 -24.59
N GLU A 480 -31.00 22.31 -24.20
CA GLU A 480 -31.38 22.69 -22.84
C GLU A 480 -32.84 22.29 -22.56
N ARG A 481 -33.13 21.86 -21.33
CA ARG A 481 -34.52 21.59 -20.90
C ARG A 481 -35.36 22.86 -20.87
N LYS A 482 -36.68 22.72 -20.98
CA LYS A 482 -37.63 23.81 -20.69
C LYS A 482 -37.53 24.20 -19.21
N LYS A 483 -37.53 25.51 -18.93
CA LYS A 483 -37.58 26.06 -17.57
C LYS A 483 -39.01 26.50 -17.26
N PRO A 484 -39.51 26.34 -16.02
CA PRO A 484 -40.81 26.86 -15.64
C PRO A 484 -40.86 28.38 -15.83
N GLY A 485 -42.04 28.92 -16.15
CA GLY A 485 -42.23 30.33 -16.49
C GLY A 485 -41.64 30.78 -17.84
N HIS A 486 -41.03 29.87 -18.61
CA HIS A 486 -40.53 30.14 -19.96
C HIS A 486 -41.28 29.30 -21.00
N LEU A 487 -41.50 29.87 -22.19
CA LEU A 487 -42.13 29.19 -23.33
C LEU A 487 -41.19 28.12 -23.92
N LYS A 488 -39.88 28.39 -23.95
CA LYS A 488 -38.81 27.44 -24.35
C LYS A 488 -37.69 27.45 -23.30
N ALA A 489 -36.51 26.92 -23.60
CA ALA A 489 -35.37 26.94 -22.68
C ALA A 489 -35.03 28.36 -22.16
N ARG A 490 -35.12 29.38 -23.03
CA ARG A 490 -34.81 30.78 -22.72
C ARG A 490 -35.89 31.79 -23.14
N LYS A 491 -36.77 31.42 -24.07
CA LYS A 491 -37.85 32.32 -24.54
C LYS A 491 -38.84 32.54 -23.41
N LYS A 492 -38.90 33.76 -22.88
CA LYS A 492 -39.92 34.19 -21.93
C LYS A 492 -41.24 34.49 -22.67
N PRO A 493 -42.40 34.36 -22.01
CA PRO A 493 -43.63 34.97 -22.51
C PRO A 493 -43.45 36.50 -22.60
N ALA A 494 -44.34 37.16 -23.34
CA ALA A 494 -44.35 38.62 -23.40
C ALA A 494 -44.52 39.19 -21.98
N TRP A 495 -43.62 40.08 -21.59
CA TRP A 495 -43.68 40.74 -20.28
C TRP A 495 -44.42 42.08 -20.42
N VAL A 496 -45.48 42.27 -19.64
CA VAL A 496 -46.26 43.51 -19.60
C VAL A 496 -45.85 44.29 -18.35
N LYS A 497 -45.41 45.54 -18.53
CA LYS A 497 -44.89 46.41 -17.46
C LYS A 497 -45.96 47.20 -16.70
N ARG A 498 -47.07 47.50 -17.39
CA ARG A 498 -48.02 48.59 -17.10
C ARG A 498 -48.65 48.50 -15.72
#